data_AF-A0A953YYB8-F1
#
_entry.id   AF-A0A953YYB8-F1
#
_cell.length_a   1.000
_cell.length_b   1.000
_cell.length_c   1.000
_cell.angle_alpha   90.00
_cell.angle_beta   90.00
_cell.angle_gamma   90.00
#
_symmetry.space_group_name_H-M   'P 1'
#
loop_
_entity.id
_entity.type
_entity.pdbx_description
1 polymer ?
#
loop_
_entity_poly.entity_id
_entity_poly.type
_entity_poly.pdbx_seq_one_letter_code
_entity_poly.pdbx_strand_id
1 'polypeptide(L)'
;MRNQETLDDDDAIRERLRRLVDERSQSDIARRTGAQVAAVNRYVHGARIPGGFLAAAVRGLGVNPSWLLMGEGSPYLADVPEQTAALGENMLELVEAMSAVSRMLLGSLTGKHHLKVLRELNEALHAHERLREQINTQTRPVFQRILGDLEVALNKLDLERADDLRKAVDQLSRLCDDEPLTHEYLRLCAFHEFQLKRSEHFLKAQRKVFLRSLPNADLFDETACDEARRMVVALVQMSRIPEAMRIIRAVRALAGRRGREWQAWARLENTHAILLGETGKLYRAIEMIQRTMPRLAGHYRTVSEAALMNMMMWSHLLTLEDAIRIGTPNDARARYIIRFASWKLDRAGIAAALKYLESPKLEMVWGRSHHAAYARALLQQLEKPEPTRAADIRREFDATINPDDNFSISVCVCELERIANRRKQAIDELWKAERARKALYPERLPGPLELGTHYRSALDLIGKPRTAREHKLVKRAQRFFKTRIRNGFLCFEGVPGVA
;
A
#
# COMPACT_ATOMS: atom_id res chain seq x y z
N MET A 1 -1.98 -14.20 25.74
CA MET A 1 -0.89 -13.67 24.89
C MET A 1 -1.45 -12.97 23.64
N ARG A 2 -2.10 -11.80 23.78
CA ARG A 2 -2.77 -11.08 22.66
C ARG A 2 -2.22 -9.68 22.38
N ASN A 3 -1.10 -9.28 22.99
CA ASN A 3 -0.59 -7.90 22.93
C ASN A 3 0.82 -7.74 22.31
N GLN A 4 1.49 -8.81 21.87
CA GLN A 4 2.90 -8.70 21.45
C GLN A 4 3.12 -8.08 20.06
N GLU A 5 2.19 -8.21 19.11
CA GLU A 5 2.39 -7.68 17.74
C GLU A 5 2.02 -6.19 17.60
N THR A 6 1.29 -5.59 18.55
CA THR A 6 1.00 -4.14 18.55
C THR A 6 2.06 -3.29 19.26
N LEU A 7 2.96 -3.92 20.01
CA LEU A 7 3.96 -3.22 20.81
C LEU A 7 5.06 -2.61 19.92
N ASP A 8 5.55 -3.37 18.93
CA ASP A 8 6.70 -2.99 18.09
C ASP A 8 6.47 -1.68 17.28
N ASP A 9 5.24 -1.44 16.83
CA ASP A 9 4.87 -0.25 16.05
C ASP A 9 4.68 1.01 16.91
N ASP A 10 4.01 0.84 18.06
CA ASP A 10 3.87 1.91 19.05
C ASP A 10 5.25 2.24 19.61
N ASP A 11 6.18 1.28 19.69
CA ASP A 11 7.56 1.49 20.15
C ASP A 11 8.35 2.42 19.23
N ALA A 12 8.25 2.29 17.90
CA ALA A 12 8.94 3.20 16.97
C ALA A 12 8.41 4.65 17.03
N ILE A 13 7.09 4.83 17.12
CA ILE A 13 6.48 6.16 17.29
C ILE A 13 6.80 6.71 18.68
N ARG A 14 6.78 5.85 19.71
CA ARG A 14 7.11 6.20 21.09
C ARG A 14 8.56 6.62 21.23
N GLU A 15 9.48 5.98 20.53
CA GLU A 15 10.89 6.37 20.51
C GLU A 15 11.05 7.77 19.91
N ARG A 16 10.31 8.08 18.84
CA ARG A 16 10.27 9.45 18.29
C ARG A 16 9.60 10.45 19.25
N LEU A 17 8.55 10.04 19.96
CA LEU A 17 7.96 10.88 21.01
C LEU A 17 8.90 11.10 22.20
N ARG A 18 9.75 10.13 22.56
CA ARG A 18 10.79 10.30 23.59
C ARG A 18 11.78 11.37 23.17
N ARG A 19 12.26 11.33 21.92
CA ARG A 19 13.12 12.39 21.37
C ARG A 19 12.48 13.78 21.45
N LEU A 20 11.19 13.90 21.14
CA LEU A 20 10.46 15.17 21.32
C LEU A 20 10.39 15.63 22.78
N VAL A 21 10.30 14.69 23.72
CA VAL A 21 10.28 14.97 25.17
C VAL A 21 11.66 15.35 25.70
N ASP A 22 12.73 14.82 25.09
CA ASP A 22 14.10 15.20 25.44
C ASP A 22 14.39 16.65 25.05
N GLU A 23 13.78 17.12 23.96
CA GLU A 23 13.92 18.51 23.48
C GLU A 23 12.90 19.48 24.11
N ARG A 24 11.75 18.98 24.58
CA ARG A 24 10.67 19.79 25.13
C ARG A 24 10.05 19.17 26.37
N SER A 25 9.79 19.98 27.39
CA SER A 25 9.12 19.49 28.60
C SER A 25 7.75 18.86 28.28
N GLN A 26 7.40 17.77 28.99
CA GLN A 26 6.10 17.11 28.85
C GLN A 26 4.92 18.07 29.09
N SER A 27 5.11 19.10 29.93
CA SER A 27 4.15 20.16 30.18
C SER A 27 3.92 21.07 28.96
N ASP A 28 4.98 21.40 28.20
CA ASP A 28 4.84 22.16 26.95
C ASP A 28 4.10 21.33 25.90
N ILE A 29 4.47 20.06 25.74
CA ILE A 29 3.79 19.12 24.84
C ILE A 29 2.30 19.04 25.19
N ALA A 30 1.98 18.78 26.46
CA ALA A 30 0.60 18.71 26.95
C ALA A 30 -0.21 19.97 26.63
N ARG A 31 0.36 21.16 26.91
CA ARG A 31 -0.25 22.45 26.61
C ARG A 31 -0.51 22.63 25.11
N ARG A 32 0.47 22.30 24.26
CA ARG A 32 0.37 22.49 22.81
C ARG A 32 -0.54 21.48 22.13
N THR A 33 -0.63 20.26 22.64
CA THR A 33 -1.50 19.21 22.09
C THR A 33 -2.90 19.18 22.72
N GLY A 34 -3.14 19.95 23.79
CA GLY A 34 -4.38 19.90 24.57
C GLY A 34 -4.57 18.59 25.36
N ALA A 35 -3.49 17.84 25.59
CA ALA A 35 -3.52 16.60 26.36
C ALA A 35 -3.12 16.86 27.83
N GLN A 36 -3.53 16.00 28.76
CA GLN A 36 -3.02 16.08 30.14
C GLN A 36 -1.56 15.62 30.21
N VAL A 37 -0.73 16.25 31.06
CA VAL A 37 0.68 15.85 31.26
C VAL A 37 0.80 14.36 31.61
N ALA A 38 -0.07 13.85 32.48
CA ALA A 38 -0.11 12.43 32.82
C ALA A 38 -0.48 11.53 31.63
N ALA A 39 -1.24 12.02 30.64
CA ALA A 39 -1.52 11.28 29.41
C ALA A 39 -0.28 11.25 28.49
N VAL A 40 0.40 12.38 28.33
CA VAL A 40 1.68 12.45 27.58
C VAL A 40 2.70 11.48 28.16
N ASN A 41 2.89 11.52 29.49
CA ASN A 41 3.79 10.60 30.18
C ASN A 41 3.42 9.13 29.91
N ARG A 42 2.13 8.77 30.00
CA ARG A 42 1.67 7.40 29.69
C ARG A 42 1.98 7.00 28.25
N TYR A 43 1.79 7.88 27.26
CA TYR A 43 2.06 7.58 25.85
C TYR A 43 3.56 7.29 25.60
N VAL A 44 4.44 8.01 26.29
CA VAL A 44 5.90 7.87 26.21
C VAL A 44 6.40 6.57 26.87
N HIS A 45 5.69 6.05 27.87
CA HIS A 45 6.15 4.93 28.70
C HIS A 45 5.44 3.59 28.47
N GLY A 46 4.60 3.46 27.44
CA GLY A 46 4.03 2.15 27.09
C GLY A 46 2.52 2.13 26.84
N ALA A 47 1.81 3.22 27.13
CA ALA A 47 0.40 3.28 26.79
C ALA A 47 0.22 3.44 25.27
N ARG A 48 -0.93 2.94 24.80
CA ARG A 48 -1.34 3.10 23.41
C ARG A 48 -1.50 4.58 23.08
N ILE A 49 -0.89 5.01 21.98
CA ILE A 49 -0.88 6.41 21.57
C ILE A 49 -2.15 6.69 20.74
N PRO A 50 -3.03 7.61 21.15
CA PRO A 50 -4.22 7.95 20.36
C PRO A 50 -3.82 8.73 19.10
N GLY A 51 -4.43 8.39 17.95
CA GLY A 51 -4.19 9.14 16.70
C GLY A 51 -4.55 10.62 16.82
N GLY A 52 -5.52 10.98 17.67
CA GLY A 52 -5.85 12.38 17.95
C GLY A 52 -4.72 13.15 18.64
N PHE A 53 -3.93 12.48 19.49
CA PHE A 53 -2.75 13.08 20.11
C PHE A 53 -1.64 13.31 19.07
N LEU A 54 -1.39 12.35 18.18
CA LEU A 54 -0.40 12.51 17.10
C LEU A 54 -0.77 13.67 16.15
N ALA A 55 -2.04 13.79 15.78
CA ALA A 55 -2.52 14.91 14.97
C ALA A 55 -2.40 16.25 15.71
N ALA A 56 -2.63 16.27 17.02
CA ALA A 56 -2.43 17.45 17.84
C ALA A 56 -0.95 17.80 18.03
N ALA A 57 -0.05 16.81 18.04
CA ALA A 57 1.40 17.03 18.04
C ALA A 57 1.87 17.68 16.75
N VAL A 58 1.42 17.20 15.59
CA VAL A 58 1.74 17.81 14.29
C VAL A 58 1.30 19.28 14.26
N ARG A 59 0.03 19.57 14.59
CA ARG A 59 -0.50 20.95 14.57
C ARG A 59 0.05 21.86 15.67
N GLY A 60 0.10 21.38 16.90
CA GLY A 60 0.43 22.18 18.07
C GLY A 60 1.94 22.43 18.23
N LEU A 61 2.76 21.46 17.83
CA LEU A 61 4.22 21.51 17.97
C LEU A 61 4.94 21.76 16.64
N GLY A 62 4.23 21.75 15.49
CA GLY A 62 4.85 21.86 14.17
C GLY A 62 5.71 20.66 13.81
N VAL A 63 5.38 19.48 14.36
CA VAL A 63 6.14 18.24 14.14
C VAL A 63 5.88 17.73 12.73
N ASN A 64 6.93 17.34 12.03
CA ASN A 64 6.83 16.78 10.69
C ASN A 64 6.05 15.45 10.73
N PRO A 65 4.88 15.34 10.07
CA PRO A 65 4.08 14.13 10.08
C PRO A 65 4.82 12.94 9.46
N SER A 66 5.70 13.20 8.49
CA SER A 66 6.54 12.18 7.82
C SER A 66 7.56 11.58 8.79
N TRP A 67 8.20 12.43 9.58
CA TRP A 67 9.15 11.97 10.61
C TRP A 67 8.41 11.22 11.72
N LEU A 68 7.31 11.78 12.22
CA LEU A 68 6.57 11.19 13.32
C LEU A 68 6.02 9.79 12.97
N LEU A 69 5.45 9.65 11.78
CA LEU A 69 4.78 8.42 11.35
C LEU A 69 5.75 7.40 10.74
N MET A 70 6.71 7.85 9.93
CA MET A 70 7.56 6.98 9.12
C MET A 70 9.04 7.01 9.53
N GLY A 71 9.46 7.97 10.36
CA GLY A 71 10.86 8.17 10.74
C GLY A 71 11.70 8.89 9.68
N GLU A 72 11.06 9.54 8.71
CA GLU A 72 11.73 10.16 7.57
C GLU A 72 11.73 11.69 7.64
N GLY A 73 12.86 12.32 7.33
CA GLY A 73 13.06 13.76 7.45
C GLY A 73 13.43 14.17 8.88
N SER A 74 13.40 15.47 9.15
CA SER A 74 13.72 16.01 10.48
C SER A 74 12.47 16.11 11.37
N PRO A 75 12.64 16.15 12.70
CA PRO A 75 11.53 16.14 13.65
C PRO A 75 10.53 17.28 13.49
N TYR A 76 10.99 18.47 13.12
CA TYR A 76 10.14 19.64 12.95
C TYR A 76 9.96 19.97 11.46
N LEU A 77 8.79 20.51 11.12
CA LEU A 77 8.50 21.05 9.78
C LEU A 77 9.45 22.21 9.41
N ALA A 78 10.05 22.86 10.40
CA ALA A 78 11.05 23.91 10.20
C ALA A 78 12.44 23.38 9.78
N ASP A 79 12.72 22.09 9.98
CA ASP A 79 14.06 21.50 9.81
C ASP A 79 14.15 20.63 8.54
N VAL A 80 13.47 20.97 7.44
CA VAL A 80 13.50 20.15 6.21
C VAL A 80 14.95 19.97 5.70
N PRO A 81 15.44 18.73 5.45
CA PRO A 81 16.85 18.44 5.16
C PRO A 81 17.38 18.93 3.80
N GLU A 82 18.71 19.06 3.74
CA GLU A 82 19.64 19.43 2.64
C GLU A 82 19.41 18.89 1.21
N GLN A 83 18.37 18.11 0.91
CA GLN A 83 18.03 17.86 -0.50
C GLN A 83 17.40 19.08 -1.19
N THR A 84 16.91 20.03 -0.39
CA THR A 84 16.66 21.41 -0.84
C THR A 84 17.97 22.21 -0.97
N ALA A 85 19.12 21.71 -0.48
CA ALA A 85 20.42 22.38 -0.55
C ALA A 85 21.14 22.22 -1.90
N ALA A 86 20.67 21.41 -2.86
CA ALA A 86 21.20 21.48 -4.23
C ALA A 86 20.61 22.69 -4.99
N LEU A 87 19.35 23.05 -4.71
CA LEU A 87 18.75 24.34 -5.08
C LEU A 87 19.22 25.46 -4.16
N GLY A 88 19.45 25.09 -2.91
CA GLY A 88 20.00 25.91 -1.85
C GLY A 88 21.50 26.14 -1.97
N GLU A 89 22.28 25.46 -2.81
CA GLU A 89 23.71 25.72 -3.03
C GLU A 89 23.86 26.88 -4.01
N ASN A 90 23.04 26.93 -5.07
CA ASN A 90 22.95 28.09 -5.95
C ASN A 90 22.28 29.29 -5.25
N MET A 91 21.29 29.03 -4.38
CA MET A 91 20.72 30.08 -3.53
C MET A 91 21.62 30.41 -2.32
N LEU A 92 22.46 29.50 -1.80
CA LEU A 92 23.45 29.77 -0.75
C LEU A 92 24.61 30.51 -1.36
N GLU A 93 25.08 30.24 -2.57
CA GLU A 93 26.10 31.07 -3.21
C GLU A 93 25.58 32.49 -3.41
N LEU A 94 24.30 32.63 -3.78
CA LEU A 94 23.63 33.94 -3.90
C LEU A 94 23.38 34.60 -2.53
N VAL A 95 22.99 33.83 -1.51
CA VAL A 95 22.75 34.29 -0.13
C VAL A 95 24.05 34.49 0.65
N GLU A 96 25.14 33.79 0.33
CA GLU A 96 26.49 33.96 0.83
C GLU A 96 27.14 35.15 0.14
N ALA A 97 26.87 35.40 -1.14
CA ALA A 97 27.16 36.68 -1.78
C ALA A 97 26.38 37.82 -1.11
N MET A 98 25.09 37.65 -0.83
CA MET A 98 24.27 38.63 -0.08
C MET A 98 24.70 38.78 1.38
N SER A 99 25.13 37.69 2.03
CA SER A 99 25.55 37.65 3.44
C SER A 99 26.99 38.12 3.59
N ALA A 100 27.84 37.99 2.57
CA ALA A 100 29.13 38.66 2.45
C ALA A 100 28.94 40.16 2.22
N VAL A 101 27.97 40.57 1.38
CA VAL A 101 27.58 41.99 1.21
C VAL A 101 26.94 42.57 2.48
N SER A 102 26.21 41.77 3.26
CA SER A 102 25.62 42.17 4.55
C SER A 102 26.65 42.18 5.70
N ARG A 103 27.64 41.28 5.68
CA ARG A 103 28.76 41.21 6.66
C ARG A 103 29.91 42.17 6.34
N MET A 104 29.98 42.74 5.13
CA MET A 104 30.75 43.94 4.82
C MET A 104 30.15 45.15 5.57
N LEU A 105 30.37 45.15 6.88
CA LEU A 105 30.09 46.17 7.88
C LEU A 105 28.96 47.15 7.53
N LEU A 106 27.78 46.90 8.11
CA LEU A 106 26.69 47.87 8.28
C LEU A 106 27.13 49.23 8.86
N GLY A 107 28.34 49.32 9.44
CA GLY A 107 28.99 50.57 9.85
C GLY A 107 29.74 51.35 8.76
N SER A 108 29.89 50.80 7.54
CA SER A 108 30.61 51.39 6.39
C SER A 108 29.71 51.67 5.16
N LEU A 109 28.41 51.35 5.26
CA LEU A 109 27.41 51.46 4.19
C LEU A 109 26.91 52.91 3.93
N THR A 110 27.75 53.92 4.08
CA THR A 110 27.42 55.31 3.70
C THR A 110 27.97 55.68 2.31
N GLY A 111 28.82 54.84 1.72
CA GLY A 111 29.40 55.08 0.40
C GLY A 111 28.43 54.80 -0.76
N LYS A 112 28.31 55.76 -1.70
CA LYS A 112 27.52 55.63 -2.94
C LYS A 112 27.80 54.32 -3.74
N HIS A 113 28.98 53.74 -3.57
CA HIS A 113 29.39 52.51 -4.25
C HIS A 113 28.63 51.25 -3.76
N HIS A 114 28.38 51.10 -2.45
CA HIS A 114 27.66 49.92 -1.94
C HIS A 114 26.17 49.94 -2.29
N LEU A 115 25.55 51.12 -2.33
CA LEU A 115 24.20 51.29 -2.85
C LEU A 115 24.08 50.92 -4.33
N LYS A 116 25.15 51.17 -5.12
CA LYS A 116 25.22 50.77 -6.53
C LYS A 116 25.26 49.25 -6.68
N VAL A 117 26.09 48.54 -5.91
CA VAL A 117 26.18 47.06 -5.94
C VAL A 117 24.87 46.40 -5.50
N LEU A 118 24.22 46.89 -4.44
CA LEU A 118 22.91 46.37 -4.01
C LEU A 118 21.83 46.60 -5.08
N ARG A 119 21.87 47.74 -5.78
CA ARG A 119 20.96 48.00 -6.90
C ARG A 119 21.22 47.06 -8.07
N GLU A 120 22.48 46.86 -8.46
CA GLU A 120 22.86 45.92 -9.54
C GLU A 120 22.45 44.48 -9.20
N LEU A 121 22.62 44.05 -7.96
CA LEU A 121 22.17 42.72 -7.50
C LEU A 121 20.65 42.59 -7.55
N ASN A 122 19.91 43.61 -7.08
CA ASN A 122 18.44 43.61 -7.14
C ASN A 122 17.94 43.61 -8.60
N GLU A 123 18.60 44.36 -9.49
CA GLU A 123 18.31 44.35 -10.94
C GLU A 123 18.58 42.98 -11.57
N ALA A 124 19.68 42.33 -11.20
CA ALA A 124 20.01 40.98 -11.65
C ALA A 124 18.98 39.94 -11.16
N LEU A 125 18.53 40.05 -9.91
CA LEU A 125 17.47 39.19 -9.36
C LEU A 125 16.14 39.38 -10.11
N HIS A 126 15.72 40.62 -10.34
CA HIS A 126 14.53 40.90 -11.14
C HIS A 126 14.67 40.46 -12.60
N ALA A 127 15.87 40.51 -13.18
CA ALA A 127 16.12 39.98 -14.52
C ALA A 127 16.01 38.45 -14.55
N HIS A 128 16.57 37.77 -13.55
CA HIS A 128 16.48 36.33 -13.38
C HIS A 128 15.03 35.87 -13.16
N GLU A 129 14.26 36.56 -12.31
CA GLU A 129 12.87 36.24 -12.04
C GLU A 129 11.99 36.43 -13.29
N ARG A 130 12.20 37.52 -14.05
CA ARG A 130 11.56 37.71 -15.36
C ARG A 130 11.90 36.62 -16.36
N LEU A 131 13.17 36.22 -16.43
CA LEU A 131 13.60 35.12 -17.32
C LEU A 131 12.93 33.81 -16.91
N ARG A 132 12.89 33.51 -15.61
CA ARG A 132 12.22 32.34 -15.05
C ARG A 132 10.73 32.31 -15.39
N GLU A 133 10.03 33.43 -15.24
CA GLU A 133 8.63 33.57 -15.64
C GLU A 133 8.41 33.36 -17.15
N GLN A 134 9.30 33.91 -17.98
CA GLN A 134 9.26 33.72 -19.43
C GLN A 134 9.49 32.27 -19.83
N ILE A 135 10.51 31.61 -19.25
CA ILE A 135 10.78 30.18 -19.44
C ILE A 135 9.55 29.38 -19.04
N ASN A 136 9.00 29.60 -17.83
CA ASN A 136 7.80 28.92 -17.35
C ASN A 136 6.61 29.10 -18.30
N THR A 137 6.39 30.32 -18.79
CA THR A 137 5.29 30.62 -19.73
C THR A 137 5.40 29.82 -21.03
N GLN A 138 6.62 29.61 -21.52
CA GLN A 138 6.89 28.86 -22.76
C GLN A 138 6.92 27.34 -22.54
N THR A 139 7.50 26.88 -21.44
CA THR A 139 7.70 25.45 -21.16
C THR A 139 6.43 24.78 -20.65
N ARG A 140 5.58 25.47 -19.89
CA ARG A 140 4.34 24.94 -19.30
C ARG A 140 3.42 24.23 -20.30
N PRO A 141 3.00 24.83 -21.44
CA PRO A 141 2.11 24.15 -22.39
C PRO A 141 2.76 22.92 -23.04
N VAL A 142 4.09 22.96 -23.26
CA VAL A 142 4.83 21.81 -23.79
C VAL A 142 4.88 20.68 -22.75
N PHE A 143 5.17 21.02 -21.50
CA PHE A 143 5.19 20.07 -20.38
C PHE A 143 3.82 19.40 -20.21
N GLN A 144 2.74 20.17 -20.18
CA GLN A 144 1.37 19.65 -20.10
C GLN A 144 1.04 18.71 -21.26
N ARG A 145 1.42 19.06 -22.49
CA ARG A 145 1.19 18.22 -23.67
C ARG A 145 1.92 16.88 -23.57
N ILE A 146 3.23 16.90 -23.26
CA ILE A 146 4.02 15.67 -23.16
C ILE A 146 3.55 14.79 -21.98
N LEU A 147 3.09 15.39 -20.87
CA LEU A 147 2.44 14.64 -19.79
C LEU A 147 1.18 13.92 -20.26
N GLY A 148 0.32 14.59 -21.04
CA GLY A 148 -0.85 13.95 -21.63
C GLY A 148 -0.48 12.80 -22.57
N ASP A 149 0.54 12.98 -23.41
CA ASP A 149 1.04 11.92 -24.29
C ASP A 149 1.60 10.73 -23.50
N LEU A 150 2.31 10.99 -22.39
CA LEU A 150 2.84 9.96 -21.49
C LEU A 150 1.70 9.18 -20.84
N GLU A 151 0.67 9.87 -20.34
CA GLU A 151 -0.51 9.21 -19.77
C GLU A 151 -1.21 8.31 -20.80
N VAL A 152 -1.40 8.79 -22.04
CA VAL A 152 -1.99 8.00 -23.13
C VAL A 152 -1.13 6.77 -23.45
N ALA A 153 0.19 6.91 -23.53
CA ALA A 153 1.09 5.79 -23.78
C ALA A 153 1.01 4.73 -22.65
N LEU A 154 1.02 5.16 -21.39
CA LEU A 154 0.88 4.28 -20.23
C LEU A 154 -0.47 3.56 -20.20
N ASN A 155 -1.56 4.25 -20.53
CA ASN A 155 -2.90 3.65 -20.61
C ASN A 155 -3.02 2.62 -21.75
N LYS A 156 -2.25 2.79 -22.84
CA LYS A 156 -2.17 1.84 -23.95
C LYS A 156 -1.13 0.73 -23.75
N LEU A 157 -0.41 0.72 -22.63
CA LEU A 157 0.70 -0.19 -22.34
C LEU A 157 1.85 -0.10 -23.37
N ASP A 158 2.04 1.06 -24.00
CA ASP A 158 3.17 1.34 -24.90
C ASP A 158 4.38 1.80 -24.07
N LEU A 159 5.05 0.81 -23.43
CA LEU A 159 6.08 1.06 -22.41
C LEU A 159 7.38 1.64 -22.99
N GLU A 160 7.70 1.31 -24.24
CA GLU A 160 8.87 1.87 -24.93
C GLU A 160 8.69 3.37 -25.15
N ARG A 161 7.57 3.76 -25.78
CA ARG A 161 7.23 5.16 -25.96
C ARG A 161 7.08 5.91 -24.64
N ALA A 162 6.49 5.27 -23.62
CA ALA A 162 6.37 5.87 -22.30
C ALA A 162 7.73 6.16 -21.65
N ASP A 163 8.74 5.31 -21.83
CA ASP A 163 10.08 5.56 -21.29
C ASP A 163 10.75 6.77 -21.97
N ASP A 164 10.60 6.91 -23.29
CA ASP A 164 11.13 8.07 -24.03
C ASP A 164 10.42 9.37 -23.68
N LEU A 165 9.09 9.35 -23.59
CA LEU A 165 8.31 10.50 -23.13
C LEU A 165 8.71 10.88 -21.69
N ARG A 166 8.92 9.90 -20.81
CA ARG A 166 9.36 10.15 -19.43
C ARG A 166 10.73 10.84 -19.36
N LYS A 167 11.69 10.48 -20.23
CA LYS A 167 13.00 11.17 -20.32
C LYS A 167 12.82 12.63 -20.76
N ALA A 168 11.97 12.88 -21.75
CA ALA A 168 11.67 14.24 -22.19
C ALA A 168 11.01 15.07 -21.08
N VAL A 169 10.05 14.48 -20.36
CA VAL A 169 9.41 15.14 -19.23
C VAL A 169 10.38 15.40 -18.08
N ASP A 170 11.32 14.49 -17.79
CA ASP A 170 12.36 14.72 -16.77
C ASP A 170 13.16 15.99 -17.06
N GLN A 171 13.54 16.22 -18.32
CA GLN A 171 14.24 17.45 -18.72
C GLN A 171 13.34 18.69 -18.57
N LEU A 172 12.07 18.62 -18.97
CA LEU A 172 11.14 19.74 -18.85
C LEU A 172 10.83 20.08 -17.38
N SER A 173 10.77 19.08 -16.50
CA SER A 173 10.51 19.29 -15.08
C SER A 173 11.61 20.08 -14.37
N ARG A 174 12.83 20.12 -14.93
CA ARG A 174 13.94 20.94 -14.43
C ARG A 174 13.86 22.40 -14.89
N LEU A 175 13.06 22.68 -15.92
CA LEU A 175 12.90 24.00 -16.54
C LEU A 175 11.56 24.66 -16.20
N CYS A 176 10.65 23.93 -15.55
CA CYS A 176 9.31 24.39 -15.23
C CYS A 176 9.01 24.21 -13.75
N ASP A 177 8.78 25.29 -13.03
CA ASP A 177 8.50 25.29 -11.59
C ASP A 177 7.00 25.20 -11.27
N ASP A 178 6.20 24.67 -12.20
CA ASP A 178 4.77 24.43 -11.98
C ASP A 178 4.60 23.19 -11.08
N GLU A 179 4.33 23.41 -9.79
CA GLU A 179 4.18 22.32 -8.81
C GLU A 179 3.03 21.36 -9.15
N PRO A 180 1.83 21.80 -9.58
CA PRO A 180 0.80 20.90 -10.10
C PRO A 180 1.27 19.96 -11.22
N LEU A 181 1.97 20.47 -12.23
CA LEU A 181 2.51 19.63 -13.32
C LEU A 181 3.63 18.69 -12.83
N THR A 182 4.46 19.16 -11.90
CA THR A 182 5.49 18.32 -11.27
C THR A 182 4.87 17.19 -10.46
N HIS A 183 3.79 17.46 -9.74
CA HIS A 183 3.04 16.45 -9.01
C HIS A 183 2.39 15.42 -9.95
N GLU A 184 1.79 15.87 -11.05
CA GLU A 184 1.26 15.01 -12.13
C GLU A 184 2.36 14.11 -12.71
N TYR A 185 3.54 14.67 -13.00
CA TYR A 185 4.70 13.92 -13.49
C TYR A 185 5.12 12.80 -12.54
N LEU A 186 5.24 13.10 -11.24
CA LEU A 186 5.62 12.11 -10.23
C LEU A 186 4.59 10.97 -10.15
N ARG A 187 3.30 11.28 -10.31
CA ARG A 187 2.24 10.27 -10.39
C ARG A 187 2.37 9.37 -11.62
N LEU A 188 2.65 9.94 -12.79
CA LEU A 188 2.87 9.16 -14.01
C LEU A 188 4.14 8.31 -13.91
N CYS A 189 5.20 8.82 -13.27
CA CYS A 189 6.40 8.02 -12.96
C CYS A 189 6.06 6.82 -12.09
N ALA A 190 5.26 7.02 -11.03
CA ALA A 190 4.81 5.90 -10.21
C ALA A 190 3.96 4.91 -11.02
N PHE A 191 3.05 5.39 -11.88
CA PHE A 191 2.25 4.51 -12.73
C PHE A 191 3.10 3.72 -13.73
N HIS A 192 4.15 4.32 -14.28
CA HIS A 192 5.11 3.65 -15.14
C HIS A 192 5.85 2.52 -14.42
N GLU A 193 6.41 2.78 -13.22
CA GLU A 193 7.08 1.74 -12.42
C GLU A 193 6.12 0.59 -12.04
N PHE A 194 4.83 0.89 -11.83
CA PHE A 194 3.79 -0.11 -11.62
C PHE A 194 3.57 -0.99 -12.86
N GLN A 195 3.52 -0.40 -14.06
CA GLN A 195 3.36 -1.15 -15.31
C GLN A 195 4.56 -2.07 -15.58
N LEU A 196 5.77 -1.59 -15.28
CA LEU A 196 7.03 -2.35 -15.36
C LEU A 196 7.18 -3.44 -14.28
N LYS A 197 6.22 -3.58 -13.37
CA LYS A 197 6.26 -4.54 -12.23
C LYS A 197 7.46 -4.33 -11.31
N ARG A 198 8.00 -3.11 -11.24
CA ARG A 198 9.11 -2.74 -10.35
C ARG A 198 8.56 -2.25 -9.00
N SER A 199 8.03 -3.19 -8.22
CA SER A 199 7.27 -2.91 -6.99
C SER A 199 7.97 -1.95 -6.01
N GLU A 200 9.27 -2.13 -5.77
CA GLU A 200 10.02 -1.25 -4.85
C GLU A 200 10.15 0.19 -5.38
N HIS A 201 10.43 0.34 -6.68
CA HIS A 201 10.52 1.64 -7.33
C HIS A 201 9.16 2.34 -7.35
N PHE A 202 8.11 1.59 -7.64
CA PHE A 202 6.74 2.07 -7.56
C PHE A 202 6.38 2.59 -6.17
N LEU A 203 6.68 1.83 -5.11
CA LEU A 203 6.42 2.25 -3.73
C LEU A 203 7.22 3.50 -3.36
N LYS A 204 8.49 3.56 -3.75
CA LYS A 204 9.35 4.73 -3.53
C LYS A 204 8.78 5.97 -4.24
N ALA A 205 8.30 5.83 -5.46
CA ALA A 205 7.67 6.91 -6.22
C ALA A 205 6.34 7.35 -5.59
N GLN A 206 5.46 6.41 -5.23
CA GLN A 206 4.19 6.70 -4.54
C GLN A 206 4.40 7.40 -3.20
N ARG A 207 5.43 7.01 -2.45
CA ARG A 207 5.81 7.69 -1.21
C ARG A 207 6.18 9.15 -1.47
N LYS A 208 6.98 9.44 -2.49
CA LYS A 208 7.34 10.82 -2.87
C LYS A 208 6.11 11.65 -3.23
N VAL A 209 5.21 11.11 -4.05
CA VAL A 209 3.94 11.77 -4.42
C VAL A 209 3.13 12.08 -3.17
N PHE A 210 2.90 11.08 -2.30
CA PHE A 210 2.14 11.26 -1.08
C PHE A 210 2.77 12.32 -0.16
N LEU A 211 4.08 12.28 0.06
CA LEU A 211 4.77 13.24 0.92
C LEU A 211 4.65 14.68 0.38
N ARG A 212 4.74 14.88 -0.94
CA ARG A 212 4.52 16.20 -1.56
C ARG A 212 3.08 16.67 -1.50
N SER A 213 2.13 15.74 -1.50
CA SER A 213 0.71 16.08 -1.34
C SER A 213 0.36 16.52 0.08
N LEU A 214 1.23 16.29 1.07
CA LEU A 214 1.01 16.78 2.43
C LEU A 214 1.25 18.30 2.45
N PRO A 215 0.24 19.10 2.82
CA PRO A 215 0.34 20.54 2.75
C PRO A 215 1.31 21.09 3.80
N ASN A 216 2.06 22.12 3.43
CA ASN A 216 2.99 22.85 4.32
C ASN A 216 2.27 23.65 5.42
N ALA A 217 0.96 23.87 5.32
CA ALA A 217 0.18 24.81 6.15
C ALA A 217 -1.03 24.17 6.87
N ASP A 218 -0.81 23.05 7.58
CA ASP A 218 -1.76 22.44 8.54
C ASP A 218 -3.10 21.86 8.04
N LEU A 219 -3.43 21.95 6.75
CA LEU A 219 -4.74 21.51 6.24
C LEU A 219 -4.68 20.26 5.37
N PHE A 220 -4.67 19.08 5.99
CA PHE A 220 -4.89 17.82 5.26
C PHE A 220 -6.22 17.89 4.47
N ASP A 221 -6.16 17.71 3.15
CA ASP A 221 -7.28 17.94 2.23
C ASP A 221 -7.70 16.68 1.44
N GLU A 222 -8.63 16.85 0.50
CA GLU A 222 -9.12 15.74 -0.32
C GLU A 222 -8.05 15.16 -1.26
N THR A 223 -7.15 16.00 -1.79
CA THR A 223 -6.05 15.59 -2.66
C THR A 223 -5.07 14.70 -1.89
N ALA A 224 -4.60 15.15 -0.73
CA ALA A 224 -3.74 14.37 0.15
C ALA A 224 -4.40 13.04 0.58
N CYS A 225 -5.73 13.05 0.78
CA CYS A 225 -6.49 11.84 1.07
C CYS A 225 -6.49 10.83 -0.10
N ASP A 226 -6.60 11.28 -1.35
CA ASP A 226 -6.56 10.37 -2.52
C ASP A 226 -5.14 9.83 -2.75
N GLU A 227 -4.10 10.66 -2.58
CA GLU A 227 -2.72 10.21 -2.69
C GLU A 227 -2.35 9.22 -1.58
N ALA A 228 -2.84 9.43 -0.35
CA ALA A 228 -2.68 8.45 0.72
C ALA A 228 -3.34 7.11 0.38
N ARG A 229 -4.52 7.13 -0.26
CA ARG A 229 -5.19 5.91 -0.72
C ARG A 229 -4.36 5.20 -1.80
N ARG A 230 -3.75 5.92 -2.74
CA ARG A 230 -2.88 5.34 -3.77
C ARG A 230 -1.65 4.67 -3.15
N MET A 231 -1.02 5.33 -2.17
CA MET A 231 0.06 4.75 -1.38
C MET A 231 -0.38 3.48 -0.64
N VAL A 232 -1.58 3.48 -0.04
CA VAL A 232 -2.16 2.28 0.59
C VAL A 232 -2.35 1.15 -0.42
N VAL A 233 -2.89 1.44 -1.61
CA VAL A 233 -3.03 0.42 -2.67
C VAL A 233 -1.68 -0.14 -3.10
N ALA A 234 -0.65 0.70 -3.22
CA ALA A 234 0.71 0.26 -3.54
C ALA A 234 1.29 -0.68 -2.47
N LEU A 235 1.13 -0.33 -1.19
CA LEU A 235 1.54 -1.19 -0.08
C LEU A 235 0.79 -2.53 -0.09
N VAL A 236 -0.51 -2.53 -0.40
CA VAL A 236 -1.33 -3.74 -0.48
C VAL A 236 -0.88 -4.65 -1.62
N GLN A 237 -0.52 -4.09 -2.78
CA GLN A 237 0.02 -4.87 -3.90
C GLN A 237 1.35 -5.53 -3.54
N MET A 238 2.15 -4.91 -2.67
CA MET A 238 3.37 -5.50 -2.09
C MET A 238 3.09 -6.37 -0.85
N SER A 239 1.82 -6.65 -0.54
CA SER A 239 1.37 -7.37 0.65
C SER A 239 1.79 -6.75 2.00
N ARG A 240 2.19 -5.48 2.04
CA ARG A 240 2.58 -4.71 3.24
C ARG A 240 1.34 -4.21 4.01
N ILE A 241 0.45 -5.13 4.37
CA ILE A 241 -0.87 -4.85 4.94
C ILE A 241 -0.81 -4.06 6.27
N PRO A 242 0.08 -4.37 7.23
CA PRO A 242 0.18 -3.63 8.49
C PRO A 242 0.51 -2.15 8.27
N GLU A 243 1.44 -1.85 7.36
CA GLU A 243 1.79 -0.47 7.01
C GLU A 243 0.65 0.28 6.33
N ALA A 244 -0.03 -0.35 5.36
CA ALA A 244 -1.23 0.20 4.75
C ALA A 244 -2.29 0.54 5.81
N MET A 245 -2.49 -0.33 6.80
CA MET A 245 -3.41 -0.10 7.92
C MET A 245 -2.96 1.05 8.83
N ARG A 246 -1.65 1.24 9.05
CA ARG A 246 -1.10 2.38 9.81
C ARG A 246 -1.39 3.70 9.08
N ILE A 247 -1.10 3.78 7.78
CA ILE A 247 -1.36 4.97 6.97
C ILE A 247 -2.85 5.31 6.98
N ILE A 248 -3.74 4.34 6.75
CA ILE A 248 -5.19 4.56 6.82
C ILE A 248 -5.60 5.17 8.17
N ARG A 249 -5.10 4.63 9.29
CA ARG A 249 -5.45 5.15 10.62
C ARG A 249 -4.96 6.58 10.82
N ALA A 250 -3.75 6.90 10.35
CA ALA A 250 -3.19 8.24 10.43
C ALA A 250 -4.00 9.22 9.58
N VAL A 251 -4.27 8.89 8.32
CA VAL A 251 -5.13 9.69 7.42
C VAL A 251 -6.50 9.91 8.03
N ARG A 252 -7.07 8.88 8.66
CA ARG A 252 -8.36 9.00 9.34
C ARG A 252 -8.35 9.99 10.50
N ALA A 253 -7.24 10.08 11.22
CA ALA A 253 -7.07 11.05 12.30
C ALA A 253 -6.84 12.47 11.76
N LEU A 254 -6.07 12.60 10.67
CA LEU A 254 -5.75 13.88 10.04
C LEU A 254 -6.97 14.52 9.36
N ALA A 255 -7.73 13.76 8.58
CA ALA A 255 -8.89 14.27 7.86
C ALA A 255 -10.06 14.69 8.78
N GLY A 256 -10.13 14.13 9.99
CA GLY A 256 -11.12 14.49 11.00
C GLY A 256 -12.57 14.28 10.56
N ARG A 257 -13.47 15.20 10.94
CA ARG A 257 -14.89 15.16 10.54
C ARG A 257 -15.10 15.64 9.10
N ARG A 258 -14.41 16.70 8.70
CA ARG A 258 -14.46 17.29 7.35
C ARG A 258 -14.15 16.26 6.27
N GLY A 259 -13.17 15.38 6.54
CA GLY A 259 -12.81 14.28 5.64
C GLY A 259 -13.99 13.43 5.18
N ARG A 260 -15.01 13.25 6.03
CA ARG A 260 -16.14 12.38 5.73
C ARG A 260 -16.97 12.85 4.55
N GLU A 261 -16.90 14.11 4.17
CA GLU A 261 -17.65 14.67 3.04
C GLU A 261 -16.96 14.40 1.69
N TRP A 262 -15.65 14.14 1.71
CA TRP A 262 -14.84 13.92 0.50
C TRP A 262 -15.16 12.60 -0.19
N GLN A 263 -15.06 12.59 -1.53
CA GLN A 263 -15.14 11.37 -2.32
C GLN A 263 -13.88 10.52 -2.15
N ALA A 264 -12.71 11.14 -2.03
CA ALA A 264 -11.46 10.43 -1.73
C ALA A 264 -11.54 9.65 -0.42
N TRP A 265 -12.26 10.19 0.58
CA TRP A 265 -12.47 9.51 1.85
C TRP A 265 -13.34 8.27 1.72
N ALA A 266 -14.43 8.33 0.95
CA ALA A 266 -15.25 7.14 0.68
C ALA A 266 -14.41 6.03 0.01
N ARG A 267 -13.52 6.40 -0.92
CA ARG A 267 -12.59 5.44 -1.55
C ARG A 267 -11.59 4.87 -0.55
N LEU A 268 -11.00 5.71 0.31
CA LEU A 268 -10.07 5.26 1.36
C LEU A 268 -10.74 4.33 2.37
N GLU A 269 -11.93 4.68 2.85
CA GLU A 269 -12.71 3.86 3.79
C GLU A 269 -13.08 2.52 3.14
N ASN A 270 -13.44 2.50 1.85
CA ASN A 270 -13.68 1.24 1.15
C ASN A 270 -12.42 0.36 1.11
N THR A 271 -11.25 0.94 0.78
CA THR A 271 -9.97 0.20 0.82
C THR A 271 -9.68 -0.32 2.23
N HIS A 272 -9.93 0.48 3.27
CA HIS A 272 -9.79 0.04 4.66
C HIS A 272 -10.70 -1.14 4.99
N ALA A 273 -11.95 -1.10 4.54
CA ALA A 273 -12.90 -2.18 4.74
C ALA A 273 -12.40 -3.48 4.10
N ILE A 274 -11.89 -3.42 2.87
CA ILE A 274 -11.27 -4.57 2.19
C ILE A 274 -10.15 -5.17 3.05
N LEU A 275 -9.25 -4.34 3.57
CA LEU A 275 -8.14 -4.80 4.42
C LEU A 275 -8.61 -5.33 5.78
N LEU A 276 -9.69 -4.81 6.34
CA LEU A 276 -10.31 -5.38 7.54
C LEU A 276 -10.79 -6.81 7.26
N GLY A 277 -11.37 -7.07 6.08
CA GLY A 277 -11.74 -8.40 5.64
C GLY A 277 -10.52 -9.32 5.56
N GLU A 278 -9.49 -8.94 4.80
CA GLU A 278 -8.25 -9.72 4.66
C GLU A 278 -7.58 -10.02 6.03
N THR A 279 -7.54 -9.04 6.93
CA THR A 279 -6.95 -9.20 8.27
C THR A 279 -7.84 -9.91 9.29
N GLY A 280 -9.06 -10.30 8.90
CA GLY A 280 -9.89 -11.21 9.69
C GLY A 280 -10.96 -10.53 10.54
N LYS A 281 -11.37 -9.32 10.20
CA LYS A 281 -12.47 -8.57 10.81
C LYS A 281 -13.65 -8.50 9.85
N LEU A 282 -14.19 -9.67 9.49
CA LEU A 282 -15.11 -9.85 8.36
C LEU A 282 -16.41 -9.04 8.48
N TYR A 283 -17.12 -9.17 9.60
CA TYR A 283 -18.40 -8.46 9.78
C TYR A 283 -18.25 -6.94 9.70
N ARG A 284 -17.22 -6.40 10.36
CA ARG A 284 -16.91 -4.97 10.31
C ARG A 284 -16.55 -4.53 8.89
N ALA A 285 -15.88 -5.39 8.11
CA ALA A 285 -15.55 -5.11 6.72
C ALA A 285 -16.81 -5.04 5.86
N ILE A 286 -17.72 -6.03 5.97
CA ILE A 286 -19.01 -6.06 5.26
C ILE A 286 -19.83 -4.80 5.55
N GLU A 287 -20.06 -4.50 6.83
CA GLU A 287 -20.79 -3.31 7.28
C GLU A 287 -20.20 -2.03 6.67
N MET A 288 -18.87 -1.92 6.73
CA MET A 288 -18.16 -0.74 6.27
C MET A 288 -18.24 -0.58 4.75
N ILE A 289 -18.11 -1.67 3.97
CA ILE A 289 -18.30 -1.64 2.51
C ILE A 289 -19.72 -1.21 2.17
N GLN A 290 -20.74 -1.82 2.78
CA GLN A 290 -22.15 -1.49 2.53
C GLN A 290 -22.43 -0.01 2.79
N ARG A 291 -21.83 0.57 3.83
CA ARG A 291 -21.95 2.00 4.14
C ARG A 291 -21.25 2.91 3.12
N THR A 292 -20.09 2.53 2.61
CA THR A 292 -19.30 3.38 1.70
C THR A 292 -19.73 3.25 0.23
N MET A 293 -20.20 2.07 -0.17
CA MET A 293 -20.48 1.71 -1.56
C MET A 293 -21.45 2.67 -2.29
N PRO A 294 -22.54 3.18 -1.68
CA PRO A 294 -23.44 4.13 -2.36
C PRO A 294 -22.77 5.44 -2.80
N ARG A 295 -21.61 5.78 -2.22
CA ARG A 295 -20.83 6.98 -2.57
C ARG A 295 -19.77 6.70 -3.63
N LEU A 296 -19.57 5.45 -4.03
CA LEU A 296 -18.58 5.07 -5.01
C LEU A 296 -19.21 5.07 -6.42
N ALA A 297 -18.41 5.45 -7.41
CA ALA A 297 -18.79 5.44 -8.82
C ALA A 297 -17.73 4.73 -9.67
N GLY A 298 -18.14 4.31 -10.88
CA GLY A 298 -17.27 3.67 -11.87
C GLY A 298 -16.51 2.47 -11.31
N HIS A 299 -15.22 2.39 -11.67
CA HIS A 299 -14.34 1.28 -11.28
C HIS A 299 -14.30 1.01 -9.76
N TYR A 300 -14.33 2.05 -8.92
CA TYR A 300 -14.28 1.88 -7.46
C TYR A 300 -15.51 1.15 -6.91
N ARG A 301 -16.68 1.43 -7.47
CA ARG A 301 -17.92 0.72 -7.10
C ARG A 301 -17.82 -0.75 -7.53
N THR A 302 -17.36 -1.02 -8.74
CA THR A 302 -17.16 -2.38 -9.25
C THR A 302 -16.21 -3.21 -8.37
N VAL A 303 -15.08 -2.63 -7.94
CA VAL A 303 -14.14 -3.28 -7.02
C VAL A 303 -14.77 -3.51 -5.63
N SER A 304 -15.54 -2.54 -5.13
CA SER A 304 -16.28 -2.64 -3.87
C SER A 304 -17.32 -3.76 -3.89
N GLU A 305 -18.10 -3.87 -4.97
CA GLU A 305 -19.09 -4.93 -5.16
C GLU A 305 -18.41 -6.32 -5.20
N ALA A 306 -17.27 -6.43 -5.89
CA ALA A 306 -16.48 -7.66 -5.92
C ALA A 306 -15.96 -8.06 -4.54
N ALA A 307 -15.46 -7.09 -3.77
CA ALA A 307 -14.98 -7.35 -2.41
C ALA A 307 -16.12 -7.73 -1.45
N LEU A 308 -17.28 -7.08 -1.55
CA LEU A 308 -18.45 -7.44 -0.76
C LEU A 308 -18.91 -8.87 -1.07
N MET A 309 -19.04 -9.22 -2.35
CA MET A 309 -19.34 -10.58 -2.80
C MET A 309 -18.37 -11.60 -2.20
N ASN A 310 -17.06 -11.33 -2.27
CA ASN A 310 -16.03 -12.20 -1.71
C ASN A 310 -16.21 -12.41 -0.19
N MET A 311 -16.46 -11.33 0.56
CA MET A 311 -16.69 -11.40 2.00
C MET A 311 -17.98 -12.15 2.35
N MET A 312 -19.04 -11.97 1.55
CA MET A 312 -20.29 -12.72 1.72
C MET A 312 -20.10 -14.22 1.43
N MET A 313 -19.28 -14.59 0.45
CA MET A 313 -18.90 -15.99 0.23
C MET A 313 -18.10 -16.54 1.42
N TRP A 314 -17.19 -15.75 1.99
CA TRP A 314 -16.44 -16.15 3.18
C TRP A 314 -17.32 -16.34 4.42
N SER A 315 -18.39 -15.58 4.54
CA SER A 315 -19.36 -15.69 5.64
C SER A 315 -20.55 -16.60 5.32
N HIS A 316 -20.53 -17.36 4.21
CA HIS A 316 -21.65 -18.17 3.73
C HIS A 316 -22.98 -17.42 3.53
N LEU A 317 -22.95 -16.09 3.41
CA LEU A 317 -24.13 -15.27 3.05
C LEU A 317 -24.42 -15.30 1.55
N LEU A 318 -23.48 -15.81 0.75
CA LEU A 318 -23.60 -15.96 -0.69
C LEU A 318 -22.95 -17.27 -1.12
N THR A 319 -23.66 -18.05 -1.92
CA THR A 319 -23.11 -19.29 -2.49
C THR A 319 -22.19 -18.96 -3.67
N LEU A 320 -21.32 -19.90 -4.05
CA LEU A 320 -20.47 -19.76 -5.24
C LEU A 320 -21.31 -19.66 -6.52
N GLU A 321 -22.38 -20.44 -6.62
CA GLU A 321 -23.31 -20.44 -7.75
C GLU A 321 -23.99 -19.07 -7.90
N ASP A 322 -24.50 -18.51 -6.80
CA ASP A 322 -25.12 -17.18 -6.81
C ASP A 322 -24.09 -16.09 -7.13
N ALA A 323 -22.88 -16.17 -6.58
CA ALA A 323 -21.80 -15.22 -6.85
C ALA A 323 -21.41 -15.16 -8.34
N ILE A 324 -21.51 -16.28 -9.06
CA ILE A 324 -21.30 -16.36 -10.51
C ILE A 324 -22.47 -15.72 -11.28
N ARG A 325 -23.71 -15.87 -10.78
CA ARG A 325 -24.93 -15.40 -11.45
C ARG A 325 -25.22 -13.90 -11.29
N ILE A 326 -24.91 -13.32 -10.13
CA ILE A 326 -25.34 -11.95 -9.81
C ILE A 326 -24.31 -10.91 -10.26
N GLY A 327 -24.76 -9.69 -10.58
CA GLY A 327 -23.91 -8.51 -10.77
C GLY A 327 -23.07 -8.50 -12.06
N THR A 328 -22.37 -7.37 -12.28
CA THR A 328 -21.63 -7.13 -13.52
C THR A 328 -20.29 -7.88 -13.53
N PRO A 329 -19.98 -8.65 -14.59
CA PRO A 329 -18.68 -9.28 -14.76
C PRO A 329 -17.53 -8.27 -14.68
N ASN A 330 -16.52 -8.61 -13.88
CA ASN A 330 -15.25 -7.89 -13.84
C ASN A 330 -14.13 -8.77 -13.29
N ASP A 331 -12.90 -8.36 -13.55
CA ASP A 331 -11.68 -9.07 -13.19
C ASP A 331 -11.54 -9.36 -11.69
N ALA A 332 -11.91 -8.41 -10.84
CA ALA A 332 -11.81 -8.58 -9.40
C ALA A 332 -12.77 -9.69 -8.92
N ARG A 333 -13.99 -9.75 -9.47
CA ARG A 333 -14.94 -10.83 -9.18
C ARG A 333 -14.43 -12.18 -9.64
N ALA A 334 -13.97 -12.26 -10.89
CA ALA A 334 -13.45 -13.50 -11.45
C ALA A 334 -12.32 -14.07 -10.58
N ARG A 335 -11.42 -13.19 -10.10
CA ARG A 335 -10.35 -13.56 -9.17
C ARG A 335 -10.85 -14.10 -7.84
N TYR A 336 -11.85 -13.47 -7.22
CA TYR A 336 -12.38 -13.96 -5.95
C TYR A 336 -13.15 -15.27 -6.10
N ILE A 337 -13.95 -15.40 -7.16
CA ILE A 337 -14.70 -16.62 -7.50
C ILE A 337 -13.74 -17.80 -7.70
N ILE A 338 -12.71 -17.64 -8.54
CA ILE A 338 -11.79 -18.74 -8.85
C ILE A 338 -10.97 -19.17 -7.62
N ARG A 339 -10.53 -18.21 -6.79
CA ARG A 339 -9.81 -18.51 -5.53
C ARG A 339 -10.72 -19.23 -4.53
N PHE A 340 -11.97 -18.81 -4.40
CA PHE A 340 -12.93 -19.44 -3.52
C PHE A 340 -13.33 -20.85 -3.98
N ALA A 341 -13.59 -21.03 -5.27
CA ALA A 341 -13.86 -22.34 -5.86
C ALA A 341 -12.69 -23.31 -5.65
N SER A 342 -11.47 -22.83 -5.90
CA SER A 342 -10.24 -23.61 -5.68
C SER A 342 -10.05 -23.95 -4.19
N TRP A 343 -10.40 -23.04 -3.28
CA TRP A 343 -10.42 -23.33 -1.84
C TRP A 343 -11.42 -24.45 -1.53
N LYS A 344 -12.65 -24.40 -2.06
CA LYS A 344 -13.68 -25.41 -1.76
C LYS A 344 -13.39 -26.80 -2.35
N LEU A 345 -12.44 -26.92 -3.28
CA LEU A 345 -12.15 -28.17 -4.01
C LEU A 345 -13.39 -28.73 -4.72
N ASP A 346 -14.32 -27.85 -5.09
CA ASP A 346 -15.55 -28.22 -5.78
C ASP A 346 -15.31 -28.22 -7.29
N ARG A 347 -15.32 -29.41 -7.90
CA ARG A 347 -15.10 -29.60 -9.34
C ARG A 347 -16.06 -28.76 -10.19
N ALA A 348 -17.36 -28.80 -9.86
CA ALA A 348 -18.37 -28.09 -10.64
C ALA A 348 -18.21 -26.58 -10.49
N GLY A 349 -17.96 -26.12 -9.26
CA GLY A 349 -17.65 -24.73 -8.95
C GLY A 349 -16.40 -24.20 -9.66
N ILE A 350 -15.31 -24.98 -9.70
CA ILE A 350 -14.07 -24.61 -10.41
C ILE A 350 -14.32 -24.51 -11.92
N ALA A 351 -15.01 -25.49 -12.52
CA ALA A 351 -15.34 -25.46 -13.94
C ALA A 351 -16.23 -24.25 -14.30
N ALA A 352 -17.23 -23.95 -13.47
CA ALA A 352 -18.08 -22.76 -13.65
C ALA A 352 -17.30 -21.45 -13.49
N ALA A 353 -16.38 -21.39 -12.52
CA ALA A 353 -15.51 -20.24 -12.29
C ALA A 353 -14.54 -20.00 -13.47
N LEU A 354 -13.97 -21.06 -14.05
CA LEU A 354 -13.13 -20.96 -15.25
C LEU A 354 -13.94 -20.47 -16.45
N LYS A 355 -15.13 -21.03 -16.68
CA LYS A 355 -16.03 -20.57 -17.74
C LYS A 355 -16.43 -19.10 -17.56
N TYR A 356 -16.65 -18.67 -16.33
CA TYR A 356 -16.91 -17.26 -16.01
C TYR A 356 -15.70 -16.38 -16.37
N LEU A 357 -14.49 -16.79 -15.98
CA LEU A 357 -13.23 -16.09 -16.27
C LEU A 357 -12.95 -15.98 -17.79
N GLU A 358 -13.34 -16.98 -18.56
CA GLU A 358 -13.15 -17.06 -20.01
C GLU A 358 -14.29 -16.39 -20.81
N SER A 359 -15.22 -15.71 -20.12
CA SER A 359 -16.30 -14.97 -20.77
C SER A 359 -15.75 -13.82 -21.61
N PRO A 360 -16.26 -13.58 -22.85
CA PRO A 360 -15.84 -12.46 -23.69
C PRO A 360 -16.18 -11.08 -23.10
N LYS A 361 -16.94 -11.04 -22.00
CA LYS A 361 -17.29 -9.82 -21.27
C LYS A 361 -16.20 -9.36 -20.29
N LEU A 362 -15.15 -10.17 -20.08
CA LEU A 362 -14.03 -9.84 -19.20
C LEU A 362 -12.82 -9.41 -20.03
N GLU A 363 -12.10 -8.40 -19.55
CA GLU A 363 -10.81 -8.04 -20.14
C GLU A 363 -9.80 -9.18 -19.87
N MET A 364 -9.05 -9.60 -20.89
CA MET A 364 -8.21 -10.80 -20.86
C MET A 364 -6.97 -10.71 -19.93
N VAL A 365 -6.86 -9.68 -19.09
CA VAL A 365 -5.68 -9.42 -18.24
C VAL A 365 -5.37 -10.60 -17.31
N TRP A 366 -6.38 -11.39 -16.91
CA TRP A 366 -6.24 -12.47 -15.91
C TRP A 366 -6.31 -13.90 -16.46
N GLY A 367 -6.58 -14.09 -17.75
CA GLY A 367 -6.59 -15.42 -18.37
C GLY A 367 -5.26 -16.17 -18.22
N ARG A 368 -4.16 -15.41 -18.02
CA ARG A 368 -2.79 -15.87 -17.79
C ARG A 368 -2.31 -15.77 -16.33
N SER A 369 -3.20 -15.46 -15.38
CA SER A 369 -2.79 -15.38 -13.96
C SER A 369 -2.46 -16.75 -13.39
N HIS A 370 -1.53 -16.82 -12.45
CA HIS A 370 -1.15 -18.07 -11.79
C HIS A 370 -2.34 -18.75 -11.07
N HIS A 371 -3.32 -17.98 -10.59
CA HIS A 371 -4.56 -18.53 -10.03
C HIS A 371 -5.41 -19.27 -11.06
N ALA A 372 -5.49 -18.76 -12.30
CA ALA A 372 -6.22 -19.42 -13.38
C ALA A 372 -5.50 -20.71 -13.81
N ALA A 373 -4.18 -20.66 -13.96
CA ALA A 373 -3.35 -21.84 -14.25
C ALA A 373 -3.49 -22.90 -13.16
N TYR A 374 -3.40 -22.50 -11.88
CA TYR A 374 -3.64 -23.37 -10.74
C TYR A 374 -5.03 -23.99 -10.76
N ALA A 375 -6.08 -23.22 -10.99
CA ALA A 375 -7.44 -23.73 -11.00
C ALA A 375 -7.69 -24.73 -12.15
N ARG A 376 -7.10 -24.51 -13.33
CA ARG A 376 -7.14 -25.48 -14.44
C ARG A 376 -6.44 -26.78 -14.08
N ALA A 377 -5.24 -26.72 -13.51
CA ALA A 377 -4.54 -27.92 -13.06
C ALA A 377 -5.26 -28.63 -11.91
N LEU A 378 -5.85 -27.87 -10.99
CA LEU A 378 -6.65 -28.42 -9.88
C LEU A 378 -7.88 -29.15 -10.41
N LEU A 379 -8.61 -28.56 -11.37
CA LEU A 379 -9.76 -29.20 -12.00
C LEU A 379 -9.36 -30.53 -12.65
N GLN A 380 -8.30 -30.52 -13.44
CA GLN A 380 -7.77 -31.73 -14.07
C GLN A 380 -7.36 -32.78 -13.04
N GLN A 381 -6.68 -32.37 -11.96
CA GLN A 381 -6.26 -33.28 -10.89
C GLN A 381 -7.43 -33.91 -10.14
N LEU A 382 -8.53 -33.16 -9.96
CA LEU A 382 -9.77 -33.67 -9.36
C LEU A 382 -10.52 -34.63 -10.28
N GLU A 383 -10.38 -34.49 -11.61
CA GLU A 383 -10.99 -35.38 -12.60
C GLU A 383 -10.18 -36.66 -12.80
N LYS A 384 -8.87 -36.51 -12.92
CA LYS A 384 -7.92 -37.58 -13.15
C LYS A 384 -6.62 -37.26 -12.41
N PRO A 385 -6.39 -37.86 -11.23
CA PRO A 385 -5.19 -37.61 -10.47
C PRO A 385 -3.94 -38.06 -11.23
N GLU A 386 -3.16 -37.11 -11.75
CA GLU A 386 -1.93 -37.39 -12.49
C GLU A 386 -0.67 -36.90 -11.75
N PRO A 387 0.37 -37.74 -11.66
CA PRO A 387 1.72 -37.43 -11.24
C PRO A 387 2.41 -36.15 -11.70
N THR A 388 2.39 -35.88 -13.00
CA THR A 388 3.32 -34.93 -13.62
C THR A 388 2.84 -33.49 -13.50
N ARG A 389 1.56 -33.30 -13.18
CA ARG A 389 0.91 -31.99 -13.31
C ARG A 389 1.41 -30.95 -12.32
N ALA A 390 1.68 -31.37 -11.08
CA ALA A 390 2.23 -30.50 -10.05
C ALA A 390 3.64 -29.98 -10.42
N ALA A 391 4.46 -30.82 -11.07
CA ALA A 391 5.78 -30.45 -11.57
C ALA A 391 5.69 -29.50 -12.76
N ASP A 392 4.72 -29.68 -13.65
CA ASP A 392 4.49 -28.78 -14.79
C ASP A 392 4.07 -27.39 -14.33
N ILE A 393 3.09 -27.31 -13.44
CA ILE A 393 2.64 -26.06 -12.79
C ILE A 393 3.81 -25.37 -12.10
N ARG A 394 4.65 -26.12 -11.38
CA ARG A 394 5.82 -25.55 -10.71
C ARG A 394 6.80 -24.94 -11.73
N ARG A 395 7.08 -25.62 -12.84
CA ARG A 395 7.95 -25.10 -13.90
C ARG A 395 7.38 -23.86 -14.57
N GLU A 396 6.08 -23.86 -14.86
CA GLU A 396 5.38 -22.69 -15.41
C GLU A 396 5.48 -21.49 -14.45
N PHE A 397 5.33 -21.75 -13.15
CA PHE A 397 5.44 -20.75 -12.10
C PHE A 397 6.88 -20.25 -11.92
N ASP A 398 7.87 -21.12 -11.81
CA ASP A 398 9.27 -20.73 -11.63
C ASP A 398 9.79 -19.89 -12.82
N ALA A 399 9.23 -20.05 -14.03
CA ALA A 399 9.61 -19.29 -15.22
C ALA A 399 9.05 -17.85 -15.28
N THR A 400 8.01 -17.55 -14.51
CA THR A 400 7.20 -16.32 -14.73
C THR A 400 7.15 -15.37 -13.54
N ILE A 401 7.81 -15.68 -12.42
CA ILE A 401 7.35 -15.17 -11.13
C ILE A 401 8.38 -14.38 -10.31
N ASN A 402 7.86 -13.36 -9.64
CA ASN A 402 8.51 -12.62 -8.56
C ASN A 402 8.81 -13.57 -7.36
N PRO A 403 10.05 -13.63 -6.84
CA PRO A 403 10.41 -14.41 -5.64
C PRO A 403 9.43 -14.28 -4.46
N ASP A 404 8.72 -13.17 -4.41
CA ASP A 404 7.64 -12.90 -3.48
C ASP A 404 6.50 -13.94 -3.48
N ASP A 405 6.18 -14.61 -4.58
CA ASP A 405 5.03 -15.51 -4.66
C ASP A 405 5.37 -16.97 -4.30
N ASN A 406 6.61 -17.22 -3.88
CA ASN A 406 7.11 -18.56 -3.49
C ASN A 406 6.22 -19.29 -2.47
N PHE A 407 5.62 -18.54 -1.54
CA PHE A 407 4.66 -19.12 -0.59
C PHE A 407 3.41 -19.64 -1.31
N SER A 408 2.74 -18.80 -2.11
CA SER A 408 1.51 -19.13 -2.82
C SER A 408 1.71 -20.28 -3.81
N ILE A 409 2.85 -20.30 -4.52
CA ILE A 409 3.24 -21.41 -5.41
C ILE A 409 3.35 -22.71 -4.62
N SER A 410 4.15 -22.72 -3.55
CA SER A 410 4.38 -23.92 -2.76
C SER A 410 3.08 -24.47 -2.15
N VAL A 411 2.16 -23.58 -1.76
CA VAL A 411 0.82 -23.96 -1.28
C VAL A 411 -0.01 -24.62 -2.40
N CYS A 412 -0.02 -24.04 -3.60
CA CYS A 412 -0.72 -24.61 -4.75
C CYS A 412 -0.18 -25.99 -5.13
N VAL A 413 1.14 -26.13 -5.23
CA VAL A 413 1.80 -27.41 -5.59
C VAL A 413 1.58 -28.46 -4.49
N CYS A 414 1.68 -28.08 -3.21
CA CYS A 414 1.37 -28.96 -2.08
C CYS A 414 -0.06 -29.52 -2.19
N GLU A 415 -1.04 -28.67 -2.52
CA GLU A 415 -2.44 -29.07 -2.66
C GLU A 415 -2.64 -30.04 -3.84
N LEU A 416 -1.99 -29.80 -4.99
CA LEU A 416 -2.02 -30.69 -6.15
C LEU A 416 -1.42 -32.06 -5.82
N GLU A 417 -0.25 -32.11 -5.18
CA GLU A 417 0.40 -33.35 -4.76
C GLU A 417 -0.42 -34.11 -3.72
N ARG A 418 -1.10 -33.39 -2.82
CA ARG A 418 -2.02 -33.96 -1.83
C ARG A 418 -3.19 -34.68 -2.53
N ILE A 419 -3.82 -34.04 -3.52
CA ILE A 419 -4.92 -34.61 -4.31
C ILE A 419 -4.43 -35.78 -5.18
N ALA A 420 -3.19 -35.72 -5.67
CA ALA A 420 -2.52 -36.81 -6.36
C ALA A 420 -2.20 -38.03 -5.46
N ASN A 421 -2.51 -37.97 -4.16
CA ASN A 421 -2.13 -38.96 -3.15
C ASN A 421 -0.61 -39.19 -3.04
N ARG A 422 0.19 -38.17 -3.36
CA ARG A 422 1.66 -38.19 -3.30
C ARG A 422 2.16 -37.59 -2.01
N ARG A 423 1.86 -38.30 -0.93
CA ARG A 423 2.05 -37.82 0.45
C ARG A 423 3.46 -37.28 0.74
N LYS A 424 4.51 -37.95 0.25
CA LYS A 424 5.91 -37.53 0.48
C LYS A 424 6.18 -36.16 -0.15
N GLN A 425 5.86 -36.03 -1.44
CA GLN A 425 6.03 -34.79 -2.20
C GLN A 425 5.19 -33.66 -1.61
N ALA A 426 3.95 -33.96 -1.23
CA ALA A 426 3.07 -32.98 -0.60
C ALA A 426 3.64 -32.47 0.75
N ILE A 427 4.21 -33.34 1.58
CA ILE A 427 4.89 -32.94 2.84
C ILE A 427 6.14 -32.09 2.56
N ASP A 428 6.92 -32.44 1.53
CA ASP A 428 8.10 -31.66 1.15
C ASP A 428 7.73 -30.24 0.71
N GLU A 429 6.68 -30.10 -0.10
CA GLU A 429 6.13 -28.80 -0.52
C GLU A 429 5.47 -28.04 0.64
N LEU A 430 4.76 -28.71 1.54
CA LEU A 430 4.23 -28.10 2.77
C LEU A 430 5.35 -27.42 3.58
N TRP A 431 6.51 -28.07 3.71
CA TRP A 431 7.65 -27.49 4.42
C TRP A 431 8.39 -26.42 3.61
N LYS A 432 8.39 -26.49 2.28
CA LYS A 432 8.84 -25.37 1.43
C LYS A 432 7.94 -24.15 1.63
N ALA A 433 6.61 -24.33 1.61
CA ALA A 433 5.64 -23.29 1.91
C ALA A 433 5.87 -22.68 3.30
N GLU A 434 6.02 -23.50 4.35
CA GLU A 434 6.26 -22.96 5.70
C GLU A 434 7.61 -22.22 5.83
N ARG A 435 8.64 -22.61 5.07
CA ARG A 435 9.90 -21.86 4.99
C ARG A 435 9.71 -20.52 4.28
N ALA A 436 9.08 -20.53 3.11
CA ALA A 436 8.76 -19.32 2.36
C ALA A 436 7.93 -18.35 3.20
N ARG A 437 6.90 -18.84 3.90
CA ARG A 437 6.06 -18.06 4.82
C ARG A 437 6.84 -17.39 5.95
N LYS A 438 7.88 -18.04 6.47
CA LYS A 438 8.74 -17.48 7.53
C LYS A 438 9.79 -16.50 6.98
N ALA A 439 10.15 -16.65 5.71
CA ALA A 439 11.07 -15.76 5.01
C ALA A 439 10.38 -14.49 4.49
N LEU A 440 9.04 -14.47 4.46
CA LEU A 440 8.27 -13.25 4.23
C LEU A 440 8.64 -12.22 5.31
N TYR A 441 8.83 -10.97 4.88
CA TYR A 441 9.03 -9.84 5.78
C TYR A 441 7.90 -9.77 6.84
N PRO A 442 8.18 -9.29 8.07
CA PRO A 442 7.15 -9.16 9.12
C PRO A 442 5.91 -8.37 8.67
N GLU A 443 6.09 -7.42 7.76
CA GLU A 443 5.03 -6.59 7.21
C GLU A 443 4.19 -7.33 6.15
N ARG A 444 4.64 -8.49 5.66
CA ARG A 444 4.00 -9.23 4.58
C ARG A 444 3.09 -10.33 5.10
N LEU A 445 1.79 -10.18 4.85
CA LEU A 445 0.78 -11.15 5.26
C LEU A 445 0.17 -11.85 4.05
N PRO A 446 0.24 -13.20 3.97
CA PRO A 446 -0.47 -13.94 2.93
C PRO A 446 -1.99 -13.85 3.11
N GLY A 447 -2.74 -14.07 2.02
CA GLY A 447 -4.19 -13.99 2.03
C GLY A 447 -4.86 -15.06 2.91
N PRO A 448 -6.08 -14.84 3.42
CA PRO A 448 -6.80 -15.79 4.27
C PRO A 448 -7.00 -17.16 3.60
N LEU A 449 -7.36 -17.19 2.33
CA LEU A 449 -7.58 -18.46 1.62
C LEU A 449 -6.26 -19.21 1.36
N GLU A 450 -5.17 -18.52 1.04
CA GLU A 450 -3.84 -19.15 0.87
C GLU A 450 -3.33 -19.75 2.17
N LEU A 451 -3.41 -19.01 3.28
CA LEU A 451 -3.09 -19.55 4.60
C LEU A 451 -4.05 -20.67 5.00
N GLY A 452 -5.34 -20.55 4.64
CA GLY A 452 -6.32 -21.61 4.80
C GLY A 452 -5.88 -22.88 4.08
N THR A 453 -5.50 -22.81 2.80
CA THR A 453 -5.03 -23.96 2.01
C THR A 453 -3.79 -24.58 2.62
N HIS A 454 -2.80 -23.77 2.99
CA HIS A 454 -1.59 -24.23 3.68
C HIS A 454 -1.92 -25.01 4.96
N TYR A 455 -2.76 -24.44 5.81
CA TYR A 455 -3.10 -25.03 7.09
C TYR A 455 -4.03 -26.23 6.98
N ARG A 456 -4.94 -26.27 5.99
CA ARG A 456 -5.72 -27.48 5.69
C ARG A 456 -4.79 -28.62 5.27
N SER A 457 -3.89 -28.36 4.32
CA SER A 457 -2.87 -29.32 3.91
C SER A 457 -2.03 -29.81 5.10
N ALA A 458 -1.66 -28.92 6.03
CA ALA A 458 -0.94 -29.32 7.24
C ALA A 458 -1.73 -30.28 8.14
N LEU A 459 -3.03 -30.05 8.34
CA LEU A 459 -3.90 -30.89 9.18
C LEU A 459 -4.10 -32.27 8.54
N ASP A 460 -4.38 -32.30 7.23
CA ASP A 460 -4.59 -33.54 6.47
C ASP A 460 -3.30 -34.39 6.37
N LEU A 461 -2.17 -33.75 6.01
CA LEU A 461 -0.93 -34.46 5.73
C LEU A 461 -0.20 -34.87 7.01
N ILE A 462 -0.27 -34.14 8.11
CA ILE A 462 0.44 -34.54 9.33
C ILE A 462 -0.37 -35.58 10.10
N GLY A 463 -1.70 -35.42 10.20
CA GLY A 463 -2.57 -36.30 10.97
C GLY A 463 -2.21 -36.33 12.45
N LYS A 464 -1.28 -37.22 12.85
CA LYS A 464 -0.71 -37.30 14.20
C LYS A 464 0.72 -36.76 14.20
N PRO A 465 0.98 -35.57 14.80
CA PRO A 465 2.31 -34.99 14.80
C PRO A 465 3.29 -35.86 15.60
N ARG A 466 4.48 -36.12 15.03
CA ARG A 466 5.53 -36.96 15.62
C ARG A 466 6.71 -36.13 16.11
N THR A 467 6.90 -34.94 15.55
CA THR A 467 7.97 -34.01 15.92
C THR A 467 7.42 -32.76 16.60
N ALA A 468 8.24 -32.05 17.37
CA ALA A 468 7.87 -30.76 17.97
C ALA A 468 7.52 -29.71 16.89
N ARG A 469 8.19 -29.77 15.74
CA ARG A 469 7.93 -28.88 14.60
C ARG A 469 6.54 -29.11 14.00
N GLU A 470 6.15 -30.36 13.80
CA GLU A 470 4.80 -30.74 13.35
C GLU A 470 3.73 -30.33 14.36
N HIS A 471 3.95 -30.60 15.65
CA HIS A 471 3.05 -30.16 16.72
C HIS A 471 2.79 -28.65 16.67
N LYS A 472 3.85 -27.85 16.49
CA LYS A 472 3.75 -26.40 16.39
C LYS A 472 2.93 -25.96 15.18
N LEU A 473 3.12 -26.61 14.02
CA LEU A 473 2.39 -26.27 12.80
C LEU A 473 0.91 -26.64 12.90
N VAL A 474 0.58 -27.86 13.35
CA VAL A 474 -0.80 -28.32 13.58
C VAL A 474 -1.53 -27.41 14.56
N LYS A 475 -0.92 -27.09 15.71
CA LYS A 475 -1.52 -26.19 16.70
C LYS A 475 -1.76 -24.78 16.14
N ARG A 476 -0.88 -24.29 15.26
CA ARG A 476 -1.07 -23.00 14.57
C ARG A 476 -2.22 -23.06 13.58
N ALA A 477 -2.32 -24.13 12.79
CA ALA A 477 -3.41 -24.36 11.86
C ALA A 477 -4.78 -24.39 12.57
N GLN A 478 -4.91 -25.16 13.64
CA GLN A 478 -6.14 -25.22 14.45
C GLN A 478 -6.52 -23.84 15.02
N ARG A 479 -5.54 -23.12 15.57
CA ARG A 479 -5.77 -21.76 16.09
C ARG A 479 -6.22 -20.79 15.00
N PHE A 480 -5.63 -20.88 13.81
CA PHE A 480 -6.00 -20.05 12.67
C PHE A 480 -7.48 -20.24 12.33
N PHE A 481 -7.92 -21.48 12.07
CA PHE A 481 -9.31 -21.75 11.71
C PHE A 481 -10.29 -21.38 12.83
N LYS A 482 -10.02 -21.78 14.08
CA LYS A 482 -10.86 -21.42 15.23
C LYS A 482 -11.02 -19.90 15.37
N THR A 483 -9.94 -19.15 15.18
CA THR A 483 -9.98 -17.68 15.25
C THR A 483 -10.78 -17.08 14.09
N ARG A 484 -10.62 -17.61 12.88
CA ARG A 484 -11.28 -17.09 11.68
C ARG A 484 -12.78 -17.42 11.68
N ILE A 485 -13.18 -18.64 12.05
CA ILE A 485 -14.59 -19.02 12.21
C ILE A 485 -15.27 -18.10 13.23
N ARG A 486 -14.65 -17.89 14.40
CA ARG A 486 -15.15 -16.94 15.42
C ARG A 486 -15.31 -15.51 14.91
N ASN A 487 -14.53 -15.12 13.90
CA ASN A 487 -14.60 -13.80 13.29
C ASN A 487 -15.48 -13.78 12.02
N GLY A 488 -16.28 -14.82 11.78
CA GLY A 488 -17.28 -14.89 10.73
C GLY A 488 -16.88 -15.62 9.44
N PHE A 489 -15.68 -16.19 9.35
CA PHE A 489 -15.24 -16.93 8.16
C PHE A 489 -15.82 -18.35 8.15
N LEU A 490 -17.14 -18.45 7.94
CA LEU A 490 -17.87 -19.71 7.93
C LEU A 490 -17.46 -20.62 6.76
N CYS A 491 -16.82 -20.06 5.72
CA CYS A 491 -16.25 -20.87 4.64
C CYS A 491 -15.16 -21.87 5.09
N PHE A 492 -14.64 -21.72 6.30
CA PHE A 492 -13.68 -22.61 6.97
C PHE A 492 -14.32 -23.64 7.91
N GLU A 493 -15.65 -23.63 8.08
CA GLU A 493 -16.34 -24.71 8.79
C GLU A 493 -16.17 -26.04 8.06
N GLY A 494 -16.11 -27.13 8.84
CA GLY A 494 -15.90 -28.49 8.33
C GLY A 494 -14.45 -28.85 8.02
N VAL A 495 -13.47 -27.96 8.27
CA VAL A 495 -12.05 -28.33 8.15
C VAL A 495 -11.69 -29.36 9.24
N PRO A 496 -11.11 -30.53 8.87
CA PRO A 496 -10.80 -31.60 9.81
C PRO A 496 -9.92 -31.13 10.98
N GLY A 497 -10.25 -31.56 12.21
CA GLY A 497 -9.47 -31.24 13.40
C GLY A 497 -9.71 -29.83 13.97
N VAL A 498 -10.74 -29.13 13.50
CA VAL A 498 -11.24 -27.86 14.05
C VAL A 498 -12.66 -28.09 14.57
N ALA A 499 -12.79 -28.21 15.89
CA ALA A 499 -14.06 -28.34 16.60
C ALA A 499 -14.46 -27.02 17.29
#